data_AF-A0A5C1QTL7-F1
#
_entry.id   AF-A0A5C1QTL7-F1
#
_cell.length_a   1.000
_cell.length_b   1.000
_cell.length_c   1.000
_cell.angle_alpha   90.00
_cell.angle_beta   90.00
_cell.angle_gamma   90.00
#
_symmetry.space_group_name_H-M   'P 1'
#
loop_
_entity.id
_entity.type
_entity.pdbx_description
1 polymer ?
#
loop_
_entity_poly.entity_id
_entity_poly.type
_entity_poly.pdbx_seq_one_letter_code
_entity_poly.pdbx_strand_id
1 'polypeptide(L)' 'MRAEELVAEIYRQKTELQDQGRKPHQVIMSMEAWRHIRAWHLARGVMEQAAHMDYIGEDRIFEMDVLIDGIDSPKVL' A
#
# COMPACT_ATOMS: atom_id res chain seq x y z
N MET A 1 -5.21 3.30 12.54
CA MET A 1 -4.89 1.93 12.06
C MET A 1 -3.39 1.74 12.10
N ARG A 2 -2.92 0.53 12.42
CA ARG A 2 -1.50 0.13 12.33
C ARG A 2 -1.09 0.01 10.86
N ALA A 3 0.21 0.11 10.57
CA ALA A 3 0.71 0.00 9.21
C ALA A 3 0.40 -1.36 8.58
N GLU A 4 0.48 -2.45 9.35
CA GLU A 4 0.07 -3.79 8.91
C GLU A 4 -1.39 -3.84 8.48
N GLU A 5 -2.28 -3.20 9.25
CA GLU A 5 -3.71 -3.15 8.98
C GLU A 5 -3.99 -2.37 7.70
N LEU A 6 -3.29 -1.25 7.49
CA LEU A 6 -3.38 -0.47 6.26
C LEU A 6 -2.95 -1.28 5.03
N VAL A 7 -1.81 -1.99 5.12
CA VAL A 7 -1.30 -2.82 4.03
C VAL A 7 -2.25 -3.99 3.74
N ALA A 8 -2.74 -4.67 4.78
CA ALA A 8 -3.71 -5.76 4.64
C ALA A 8 -5.02 -5.28 4.01
N GLU A 9 -5.50 -4.10 4.39
CA GLU A 9 -6.71 -3.50 3.84
C GLU A 9 -6.56 -3.13 2.35
N ILE A 10 -5.41 -2.55 1.96
CA ILE A 10 -5.10 -2.28 0.55
C ILE A 10 -5.06 -3.58 -0.25
N TYR A 11 -4.43 -4.63 0.30
CA TYR A 11 -4.36 -5.93 -0.35
C TYR A 11 -5.75 -6.56 -0.52
N ARG A 12 -6.59 -6.50 0.53
CA ARG A 12 -7.98 -6.98 0.48
C ARG A 12 -8.77 -6.30 -0.63
N GLN A 13 -8.76 -4.97 -0.69
CA GLN A 13 -9.46 -4.22 -1.73
C GLN A 13 -8.92 -4.53 -3.14
N LYS A 14 -7.60 -4.68 -3.29
CA LYS A 14 -6.98 -5.10 -4.55
C LYS A 14 -7.52 -6.45 -5.01
N THR A 15 -7.52 -7.47 -4.14
CA THR A 15 -8.02 -8.81 -4.46
C THR A 15 -9.50 -8.78 -4.82
N GLU A 16 -10.34 -8.06 -4.06
CA GLU A 16 -11.78 -7.94 -4.37
C GLU A 16 -12.06 -7.35 -5.75
N LEU A 17 -11.27 -6.34 -6.16
CA LEU A 17 -11.40 -5.75 -7.49
C LEU A 17 -10.89 -6.71 -8.58
N GLN A 18 -9.81 -7.44 -8.32
CA GLN A 18 -9.30 -8.45 -9.25
C GLN A 18 -10.29 -9.61 -9.43
N ASP A 19 -10.96 -10.05 -8.37
CA ASP A 19 -12.00 -11.09 -8.41
C ASP A 19 -13.22 -10.65 -9.22
N GLN A 20 -13.47 -9.33 -9.29
CA GLN A 20 -14.47 -8.73 -10.17
C GLN A 20 -13.99 -8.55 -11.63
N GLY A 21 -12.79 -9.03 -11.98
CA GLY A 21 -12.18 -8.87 -13.29
C GLY A 21 -11.63 -7.46 -13.56
N ARG A 22 -11.58 -6.58 -12.56
CA ARG A 22 -10.98 -5.25 -12.68
C ARG A 22 -9.46 -5.35 -12.55
N LYS A 23 -8.77 -4.30 -13.00
CA LYS A 23 -7.32 -4.16 -12.88
C LYS A 23 -6.99 -2.95 -12.02
N PRO A 24 -6.79 -3.15 -10.70
CA PRO A 24 -6.36 -2.09 -9.81
C PRO A 24 -5.04 -1.50 -10.25
N HIS A 25 -4.94 -0.18 -10.26
CA HIS A 25 -3.74 0.53 -10.69
C HIS A 25 -3.36 1.69 -9.79
N GLN A 26 -4.26 2.11 -8.90
CA GLN A 26 -4.03 3.23 -8.00
C GLN A 26 -4.59 2.94 -6.61
N VAL A 27 -3.91 3.45 -5.59
CA VAL A 27 -4.42 3.56 -4.24
C VAL A 27 -4.41 5.03 -3.81
N ILE A 28 -5.53 5.50 -3.28
CA ILE A 28 -5.64 6.81 -2.67
C ILE A 28 -5.53 6.62 -1.16
N MET A 29 -4.76 7.46 -0.46
CA MET A 29 -4.67 7.46 1.01
C MET A 29 -4.20 8.82 1.55
N SER A 30 -4.32 9.02 2.86
CA SER A 30 -3.77 10.21 3.50
C SER A 30 -2.24 10.18 3.58
N MET A 31 -1.63 11.37 3.66
CA MET A 31 -0.18 11.51 3.88
C MET A 31 0.26 10.82 5.17
N GLU A 32 -0.58 10.85 6.22
CA GLU A 32 -0.30 10.17 7.49
C GLU A 32 -0.25 8.64 7.32
N ALA A 33 -1.25 8.07 6.65
CA ALA A 33 -1.29 6.64 6.35
C ALA A 33 -0.06 6.21 5.54
N TRP A 34 0.30 6.98 4.51
CA TRP A 34 1.48 6.70 3.71
C TRP A 34 2.78 6.75 4.52
N ARG A 35 2.95 7.76 5.37
CA ARG A 35 4.10 7.88 6.28
C ARG A 35 4.18 6.70 7.25
N HIS A 36 3.06 6.25 7.79
CA HIS A 36 3.02 5.08 8.68
C HIS A 36 3.46 3.80 7.96
N ILE A 37 2.93 3.55 6.75
CA ILE A 37 3.33 2.39 5.93
C ILE A 37 4.83 2.45 5.62
N ARG A 38 5.34 3.61 5.17
CA ARG A 38 6.75 3.80 4.85
C ARG A 38 7.66 3.61 6.07
N ALA A 39 7.31 4.19 7.22
CA ALA A 39 8.09 4.06 8.45
C ALA A 39 8.13 2.60 8.92
N TRP A 40 7.00 1.91 8.88
CA TRP A 40 6.92 0.48 9.20
C TRP A 40 7.73 -0.39 8.24
N HIS A 41 7.63 -0.12 6.94
CA HIS A 41 8.37 -0.83 5.91
C HIS A 41 9.88 -0.68 6.09
N LEU A 42 10.35 0.57 6.30
CA LEU A 42 11.75 0.87 6.59
C LEU A 42 12.23 0.25 7.92
N ALA A 43 11.40 0.26 8.97
CA ALA A 43 11.73 -0.35 10.25
C ALA A 43 11.87 -1.87 10.17
N ARG A 44 11.17 -2.51 9.23
CA ARG A 44 11.31 -3.94 8.91
C ARG A 44 12.48 -4.23 7.96
N GLY A 45 13.12 -3.19 7.42
CA GLY A 45 14.02 -3.22 6.28
C GLY A 45 15.47 -2.77 6.52
N VAL A 46 16.02 -2.91 7.74
CA VAL A 46 17.47 -3.16 7.90
C VAL A 46 17.77 -4.63 7.52
N MET A 47 17.31 -5.04 6.34
CA MET A 47 17.66 -6.31 5.69
C MET A 47 17.73 -6.04 4.19
N GLU A 48 18.88 -5.52 3.77
CA GLU A 48 19.28 -5.16 2.38
C GLU A 48 19.20 -6.32 1.35
N GLN A 49 18.63 -7.48 1.69
CA GLN A 49 18.80 -8.73 0.93
C GLN A 49 17.50 -9.47 0.59
N ALA A 50 16.32 -8.84 0.69
CA ALA A 50 15.05 -9.44 0.25
C ALA A 50 14.55 -8.85 -1.08
N ALA A 51 15.37 -8.93 -2.13
CA ALA A 51 15.07 -8.40 -3.47
C ALA A 51 13.83 -9.01 -4.17
N HIS A 52 13.13 -9.96 -3.55
CA HIS A 52 12.08 -10.74 -4.20
C HIS A 52 10.63 -10.41 -3.77
N MET A 53 10.42 -9.49 -2.82
CA MET A 53 9.07 -9.20 -2.28
C MET A 53 8.84 -7.73 -1.87
N ASP A 54 9.53 -6.76 -2.47
CA ASP A 54 9.21 -5.34 -2.18
C ASP A 54 7.95 -4.91 -2.94
N TYR A 55 6.81 -5.17 -2.29
CA TYR A 55 5.52 -4.64 -2.71
C TYR A 55 5.33 -3.19 -2.24
N ILE A 56 6.30 -2.54 -1.59
CA ILE A 56 6.25 -1.12 -1.22
C ILE A 56 7.46 -0.45 -1.88
N GLY A 57 7.20 0.48 -2.79
CA GLY A 57 8.20 1.29 -3.47
C GLY A 57 8.23 2.74 -2.95
N GLU A 58 8.90 3.61 -3.70
CA GLU A 58 9.01 5.02 -3.33
C GLU A 58 7.66 5.75 -3.36
N ASP A 59 6.85 5.46 -4.37
CA ASP A 59 5.57 6.07 -4.70
C ASP A 59 4.50 5.03 -5.08
N ARG A 60 4.77 3.75 -4.81
CA ARG A 60 3.92 2.63 -5.22
C ARG A 60 3.72 1.61 -4.10
N ILE A 61 2.60 0.91 -4.13
CA ILE A 61 2.33 -0.26 -3.29
C ILE A 61 1.54 -1.33 -4.06
N PHE A 62 1.99 -2.58 -4.00
CA PHE A 62 1.48 -3.70 -4.80
C PHE A 62 1.37 -3.40 -6.30
N GLU A 63 2.37 -2.68 -6.84
CA GLU A 63 2.43 -2.16 -8.22
C GLU A 63 1.34 -1.12 -8.55
N MET A 64 0.64 -0.58 -7.56
CA MET A 64 -0.34 0.50 -7.72
C MET A 64 0.28 1.84 -7.30
N ASP A 65 -0.02 2.90 -8.04
CA ASP A 65 0.49 4.23 -7.75
C ASP A 65 -0.20 4.81 -6.51
N VAL A 66 0.57 5.46 -5.63
CA VAL A 66 0.05 6.09 -4.42
C VAL A 66 -0.34 7.53 -4.73
N LEU A 67 -1.63 7.83 -4.61
CA LEU A 67 -2.17 9.18 -4.66
C LEU A 67 -2.46 9.67 -3.24
N ILE A 68 -1.92 10.83 -2.87
CA ILE A 68 -2.18 11.43 -1.57
C ILE A 68 -3.38 12.37 -1.66
N ASP A 69 -4.39 12.10 -0.83
CA ASP A 69 -5.60 12.92 -0.69
C ASP A 69 -6.10 12.95 0.76
N GLY A 70 -6.97 13.89 1.10
CA GLY A 70 -7.53 14.08 2.44
C GLY A 70 -8.62 13.07 2.79
N ILE A 71 -8.33 11.77 2.75
CA ILE A 71 -9.29 10.70 3.06
C ILE A 71 -8.97 9.97 4.37
N ASP A 72 -10.02 9.47 5.04
CA ASP A 72 -9.89 8.82 6.35
C ASP A 72 -9.35 7.37 6.28
N SER A 73 -9.52 6.70 5.13
CA SER A 73 -9.11 5.30 4.92
C SER A 73 -8.63 5.05 3.49
N PRO A 74 -7.61 4.20 3.25
CA PRO A 74 -7.13 3.91 1.91
C PRO A 74 -8.23 3.36 0.98
N LYS A 75 -8.17 3.73 -0.29
CA LYS A 75 -9.11 3.29 -1.33
C LYS A 75 -8.37 2.84 -2.59
N VAL A 76 -8.63 1.61 -3.04
CA VAL A 76 -8.06 1.06 -4.27
C VAL A 76 -9.02 1.26 -5.44
N LEU A 77 -8.50 1.59 -6.63
CA LEU A 77 -9.25 1.89 -7.85
C LEU A 77 -8.90 0.97 -9.02
#